data_AF-A0A6A6UKP7-F1
#
_entry.id   AF-A0A6A6UKP7-F1
#
_cell.length_a   1.000
_cell.length_b   1.000
_cell.length_c   1.000
_cell.angle_alpha   90.00
_cell.angle_beta   90.00
_cell.angle_gamma   90.00
#
_symmetry.space_group_name_H-M   'P 1'
#
loop_
_entity.id
_entity.type
_entity.pdbx_description
1 polymer ?
#
loop_
_entity_poly.entity_id
_entity_poly.type
_entity_poly.pdbx_seq_one_letter_code
_entity_poly.pdbx_strand_id
1 'polypeptide(L)'
;MKTININSKSHESDCISGYIPHTLVSVSRIPFSKYLNDCSSSLSLSLTIFSDILPTLWTTSPNLQAFTVCSSMTIANTLSTRLPIVLPAIEPSTNPPTVFSSLGLLQPIAGCQAPLDAIVVIDPASKLRLSLPIGWGIGSTFNDPTHYSALRRIYRRELTRAVETIDEERRGAEVDFYEIAKTYF
;
A
#
# COMPACT_ATOMS: atom_id res chain seq x y z
N MET A 1 -7.85 -6.44 18.44
CA MET A 1 -7.56 -6.16 17.02
C MET A 1 -8.67 -5.25 16.50
N LYS A 2 -8.36 -4.04 16.03
CA LYS A 2 -9.36 -3.01 15.70
C LYS A 2 -9.68 -3.12 14.21
N THR A 3 -10.90 -3.55 13.88
CA THR A 3 -11.35 -3.66 12.48
C THR A 3 -11.66 -2.27 11.94
N ILE A 4 -10.91 -1.82 10.94
CA ILE A 4 -11.15 -0.55 10.25
C ILE A 4 -12.08 -0.85 9.07
N ASN A 5 -13.32 -0.35 9.14
CA ASN A 5 -14.31 -0.52 8.07
C ASN A 5 -14.11 0.61 7.04
N ILE A 6 -13.42 0.30 5.94
CA ILE A 6 -13.24 1.22 4.81
C ILE A 6 -14.49 1.13 3.93
N ASN A 7 -15.56 1.78 4.36
CA ASN A 7 -16.78 1.86 3.56
C ASN A 7 -16.66 3.09 2.65
N SER A 8 -16.38 2.87 1.37
CA SER A 8 -16.30 3.91 0.34
C SER A 8 -17.69 4.47 0.05
N LYS A 9 -18.19 5.36 0.89
CA LYS A 9 -19.26 6.29 0.52
C LYS A 9 -18.60 7.56 0.00
N SER A 10 -18.48 7.65 -1.33
CA SER A 10 -18.32 8.91 -2.03
C SER A 10 -19.60 9.72 -1.85
N HIS A 11 -19.60 10.65 -0.90
CA HIS A 11 -20.59 11.71 -0.82
C HIS A 11 -19.88 13.02 -0.45
N GLU A 12 -20.31 14.06 -1.14
CA GLU A 12 -19.83 15.44 -1.12
C GLU A 12 -19.42 16.00 0.24
N SER A 13 -18.25 16.64 0.21
CA SER A 13 -17.85 17.86 0.94
C SER A 13 -18.57 18.19 2.25
N ASP A 14 -17.85 17.97 3.36
CA ASP A 14 -17.75 18.97 4.43
C ASP A 14 -16.30 18.99 4.93
N CYS A 15 -15.67 20.16 4.81
CA CYS A 15 -14.30 20.44 5.22
C CYS A 15 -14.17 20.39 6.75
N ILE A 16 -14.07 19.20 7.31
CA ILE A 16 -13.41 19.03 8.61
C ILE A 16 -11.91 18.99 8.28
N SER A 17 -11.20 20.08 8.59
CA SER A 17 -9.74 20.15 8.61
C SER A 17 -9.21 19.28 9.75
N GLY A 18 -9.46 17.97 9.62
CA GLY A 18 -8.96 16.92 10.47
C GLY A 18 -7.74 16.35 9.78
N TYR A 19 -6.66 16.25 10.52
CA TYR A 19 -5.40 15.64 10.10
C TYR A 19 -5.63 14.28 9.42
N ILE A 20 -5.51 14.20 8.08
CA ILE A 20 -5.59 12.93 7.36
C ILE A 20 -4.15 12.42 7.16
N PRO A 21 -3.75 11.35 7.86
CA PRO A 21 -2.40 10.80 7.74
C PRO A 21 -2.18 10.17 6.37
N HIS A 22 -0.93 10.21 5.90
CA HIS A 22 -0.53 9.52 4.66
C HIS A 22 -0.68 8.02 4.83
N THR A 23 -1.14 7.33 3.79
CA THR A 23 -1.50 5.92 3.90
C THR A 23 -0.72 5.08 2.88
N LEU A 24 0.15 4.21 3.38
CA LEU A 24 0.81 3.19 2.60
C LEU A 24 0.09 1.87 2.76
N VAL A 25 -0.30 1.26 1.65
CA VAL A 25 -1.05 0.02 1.64
C VAL A 25 -0.23 -1.06 0.95
N SER A 26 0.08 -2.13 1.69
CA SER A 26 0.55 -3.36 1.07
C SER A 26 -0.67 -4.20 0.70
N VAL A 27 -0.87 -4.48 -0.57
CA VAL A 27 -1.97 -5.31 -1.06
C VAL A 27 -1.44 -6.66 -1.49
N SER A 28 -2.08 -7.73 -1.01
CA SER A 28 -1.77 -9.06 -1.47
C SER A 28 -2.99 -9.94 -1.62
N ARG A 29 -2.88 -10.87 -2.56
CA ARG A 29 -3.88 -11.85 -2.94
C ARG A 29 -3.90 -13.07 -2.05
N ILE A 30 -5.04 -13.75 -2.16
CA ILE A 30 -5.11 -15.21 -2.10
C ILE A 30 -5.74 -15.68 -3.41
N PRO A 31 -5.22 -16.72 -4.06
CA PRO A 31 -5.73 -17.16 -5.34
C PRO A 31 -7.13 -17.75 -5.19
N PHE A 32 -8.00 -17.43 -6.15
CA PHE A 32 -9.13 -18.30 -6.48
C PHE A 32 -8.57 -19.59 -7.10
N SER A 33 -8.92 -20.72 -6.48
CA SER A 33 -8.56 -22.10 -6.81
C SER A 33 -8.41 -22.39 -8.31
N LYS A 34 -7.20 -22.84 -8.73
CA LYS A 34 -6.91 -24.18 -9.30
C LYS A 34 -5.50 -24.32 -9.89
N TYR A 35 -4.74 -23.22 -10.04
CA TYR A 35 -3.50 -23.22 -10.85
C TYR A 35 -2.22 -22.64 -10.21
N LEU A 36 -2.17 -22.31 -8.91
CA LEU A 36 -0.97 -21.69 -8.32
C LEU A 36 -0.59 -22.31 -6.97
N ASN A 37 0.47 -23.12 -6.98
CA ASN A 37 1.04 -23.78 -5.80
C ASN A 37 1.99 -22.88 -4.96
N ASP A 38 2.09 -21.57 -5.23
CA ASP A 38 3.17 -20.74 -4.66
C ASP A 38 2.75 -19.36 -4.12
N CYS A 39 1.49 -19.15 -3.78
CA CYS A 39 1.04 -17.83 -3.29
C CYS A 39 1.60 -17.44 -1.91
N SER A 40 2.03 -18.40 -1.09
CA SER A 40 2.66 -18.09 0.21
C SER A 40 4.02 -17.38 0.05
N SER A 41 4.75 -17.63 -1.04
CA SER A 41 6.08 -17.03 -1.25
C SER A 41 5.99 -15.55 -1.66
N SER A 42 5.00 -15.17 -2.49
CA SER A 42 4.83 -13.77 -2.93
C SER A 42 4.42 -12.83 -1.80
N LEU A 43 3.45 -13.21 -0.96
CA LEU A 43 2.99 -12.37 0.16
C LEU A 43 4.05 -12.26 1.27
N SER A 44 4.74 -13.36 1.58
CA SER A 44 5.85 -13.31 2.54
C SER A 44 6.98 -12.41 2.04
N LEU A 45 7.28 -12.44 0.75
CA LEU A 45 8.28 -11.58 0.15
C LEU A 45 7.88 -10.11 0.15
N SER A 46 6.64 -9.79 -0.25
CA SER A 46 6.16 -8.40 -0.25
C SER A 46 6.22 -7.82 1.16
N LEU A 47 5.79 -8.59 2.16
CA LEU A 47 5.85 -8.17 3.55
C LEU A 47 7.29 -8.08 4.08
N THR A 48 8.19 -8.97 3.64
CA THR A 48 9.61 -8.91 4.04
C THR A 48 10.27 -7.65 3.51
N ILE A 49 10.16 -7.38 2.20
CA ILE A 49 10.69 -6.16 1.56
C ILE A 49 10.09 -4.93 2.22
N PHE A 50 8.77 -4.94 2.43
CA PHE A 50 8.07 -3.82 3.01
C PHE A 50 8.50 -3.56 4.47
N SER A 51 8.60 -4.61 5.30
CA SER A 51 9.05 -4.51 6.70
C SER A 51 10.49 -3.97 6.84
N ASP A 52 11.35 -4.23 5.85
CA ASP A 52 12.71 -3.73 5.83
C ASP A 52 12.82 -2.24 5.45
N ILE A 53 11.91 -1.76 4.59
CA ILE A 53 11.90 -0.39 4.10
C ILE A 53 11.12 0.53 5.05
N LEU A 54 10.13 0.00 5.75
CA LEU A 54 9.19 0.75 6.58
C LEU A 54 9.85 1.65 7.65
N PRO A 55 10.89 1.21 8.40
CA PRO A 55 11.58 2.08 9.35
C PRO A 55 12.17 3.33 8.68
N THR A 56 12.73 3.19 7.49
CA THR A 56 13.27 4.32 6.72
C THR A 56 12.15 5.28 6.31
N LEU A 57 11.01 4.76 5.87
CA LEU A 57 9.86 5.58 5.48
C LEU A 57 9.26 6.34 6.66
N TRP A 58 9.21 5.73 7.86
CA TRP A 58 8.75 6.40 9.08
C TRP A 58 9.67 7.52 9.54
N THR A 59 10.98 7.38 9.33
CA THR A 59 11.93 8.49 9.58
C THR A 59 11.67 9.66 8.64
N THR A 60 11.33 9.39 7.38
CA THR A 60 11.03 10.43 6.38
C THR A 60 9.66 11.09 6.62
N SER A 61 8.64 10.28 6.93
CA SER A 61 7.28 10.75 7.17
C SER A 61 6.69 10.06 8.41
N PRO A 62 6.76 10.69 9.61
CA PRO A 62 6.30 10.07 10.85
C PRO A 62 4.78 9.86 10.88
N ASN A 63 4.05 10.51 9.98
CA ASN A 63 2.59 10.42 9.87
C ASN A 63 2.15 9.29 8.92
N LEU A 64 3.10 8.54 8.38
CA LEU A 64 2.83 7.43 7.49
C LEU A 64 2.16 6.28 8.25
N GLN A 65 0.93 5.98 7.88
CA GLN A 65 0.25 4.78 8.29
C GLN A 65 0.53 3.67 7.30
N ALA A 66 0.77 2.46 7.81
CA ALA A 66 1.00 1.28 6.99
C ALA A 66 0.02 0.18 7.38
N PHE A 67 -0.63 -0.43 6.41
CA PHE A 67 -1.48 -1.60 6.63
C PHE A 67 -1.42 -2.57 5.46
N THR A 68 -1.84 -3.81 5.71
CA THR A 68 -1.90 -4.86 4.71
C THR A 68 -3.36 -5.18 4.36
N VAL A 69 -3.71 -5.22 3.08
CA VAL A 69 -5.00 -5.72 2.62
C VAL A 69 -4.81 -7.14 2.11
N CYS A 70 -5.51 -8.09 2.73
CA CYS A 70 -5.41 -9.50 2.42
C CYS A 70 -6.80 -10.10 2.23
N SER A 71 -6.93 -11.05 1.31
CA SER A 71 -8.18 -11.78 1.09
C SER A 71 -8.50 -12.84 2.16
N SER A 72 -7.60 -13.11 3.11
CA SER A 72 -7.86 -13.94 4.29
C SER A 72 -6.98 -13.50 5.45
N MET A 73 -7.61 -13.20 6.58
CA MET A 73 -6.91 -12.93 7.84
C MET A 73 -6.07 -14.11 8.33
N THR A 74 -6.46 -15.35 8.06
CA THR A 74 -5.73 -16.54 8.55
C THR A 74 -4.29 -16.56 8.03
N ILE A 75 -4.10 -16.26 6.74
CA ILE A 75 -2.77 -16.20 6.13
C ILE A 75 -2.01 -14.98 6.61
N ALA A 76 -2.67 -13.82 6.65
CA ALA A 76 -2.06 -12.58 7.14
C ALA A 76 -1.49 -12.75 8.56
N ASN A 77 -2.28 -13.30 9.48
CA ASN A 77 -1.87 -13.55 10.86
C ASN A 77 -0.70 -14.53 10.96
N THR A 78 -0.71 -15.60 10.16
CA THR A 78 0.37 -16.60 10.16
C THR A 78 1.70 -16.01 9.65
N LEU A 79 1.63 -15.05 8.72
CA LEU A 79 2.82 -14.37 8.20
C LEU A 79 3.28 -13.24 9.12
N SER A 80 2.36 -12.55 9.79
CA SER A 80 2.69 -11.51 10.78
C SER A 80 3.54 -12.05 11.92
N THR A 81 3.37 -13.31 12.35
CA THR A 81 4.22 -13.90 13.39
C THR A 81 5.66 -14.15 12.95
N ARG A 82 5.97 -14.05 11.65
CA ARG A 82 7.30 -14.28 11.08
C ARG A 82 8.04 -12.98 10.74
N LEU A 83 7.37 -11.85 10.82
CA LEU A 83 7.89 -10.56 10.39
C LEU A 83 8.36 -9.74 11.60
N PRO A 84 9.39 -8.90 11.42
CA PRO A 84 9.88 -8.04 12.50
C PRO A 84 8.87 -6.95 12.88
N ILE A 85 7.94 -6.60 11.99
CA ILE A 85 6.92 -5.58 12.20
C ILE A 85 5.54 -6.17 11.92
N VAL A 86 4.64 -6.02 12.89
CA VAL A 86 3.23 -6.41 12.75
C VAL A 86 2.47 -5.26 12.13
N LEU A 87 1.95 -5.47 10.92
CA LEU A 87 1.10 -4.51 10.24
C LEU A 87 -0.37 -4.81 10.54
N PRO A 88 -1.21 -3.77 10.76
CA PRO A 88 -2.65 -3.96 10.81
C PRO A 88 -3.10 -4.55 9.47
N ALA A 89 -3.88 -5.61 9.54
CA ALA A 89 -4.38 -6.30 8.37
C ALA A 89 -5.88 -6.03 8.21
N ILE A 90 -6.32 -5.73 6.99
CA ILE A 90 -7.70 -5.42 6.63
C ILE A 90 -8.19 -6.47 5.64
N GLU A 91 -9.33 -7.08 5.96
CA GLU A 91 -10.02 -8.02 5.09
C GLU A 91 -11.19 -7.29 4.44
N PRO A 92 -11.19 -7.14 3.10
CA PRO A 92 -12.29 -6.49 2.42
C PRO A 92 -13.56 -7.37 2.47
N SER A 93 -14.71 -6.75 2.72
CA SER A 93 -15.98 -7.45 2.95
C SER A 93 -16.73 -7.90 1.70
N THR A 94 -16.27 -7.51 0.49
CA THR A 94 -16.97 -7.80 -0.78
C THR A 94 -16.12 -8.67 -1.71
N ASN A 95 -16.75 -9.44 -2.60
CA ASN A 95 -16.07 -10.25 -3.62
C ASN A 95 -16.59 -9.91 -5.04
N PRO A 96 -15.76 -9.37 -5.96
CA PRO A 96 -14.41 -8.87 -5.71
C PRO A 96 -14.44 -7.60 -4.82
N PRO A 97 -13.38 -7.33 -4.04
CA PRO A 97 -13.27 -6.11 -3.26
C PRO A 97 -13.30 -4.87 -4.15
N THR A 98 -14.26 -3.97 -3.91
CA THR A 98 -14.34 -2.68 -4.61
C THR A 98 -13.05 -1.86 -4.43
N VAL A 99 -12.36 -2.05 -3.31
CA VAL A 99 -11.06 -1.45 -3.00
C VAL A 99 -9.99 -1.81 -4.03
N PHE A 100 -9.99 -3.04 -4.57
CA PHE A 100 -8.99 -3.41 -5.57
C PHE A 100 -9.30 -2.79 -6.94
N SER A 101 -10.58 -2.68 -7.31
CA SER A 101 -10.96 -1.94 -8.52
C SER A 101 -10.61 -0.46 -8.43
N SER A 102 -10.91 0.19 -7.30
CA SER A 102 -10.64 1.63 -7.15
C SER A 102 -9.15 1.96 -7.15
N LEU A 103 -8.32 1.00 -6.72
CA LEU A 103 -6.86 1.14 -6.74
C LEU A 103 -6.23 0.67 -8.07
N GLY A 104 -7.03 0.26 -9.06
CA GLY A 104 -6.51 -0.29 -10.32
C GLY A 104 -5.67 -1.56 -10.14
N LEU A 105 -5.90 -2.30 -9.05
CA LEU A 105 -5.18 -3.51 -8.67
C LEU A 105 -5.89 -4.77 -9.13
N LEU A 106 -6.66 -4.72 -10.22
CA LEU A 106 -7.30 -5.91 -10.78
C LEU A 106 -6.49 -6.46 -11.95
N GLN A 107 -6.37 -7.79 -12.03
CA GLN A 107 -5.63 -8.42 -13.11
C GLN A 107 -6.38 -8.30 -14.46
N PRO A 108 -5.80 -7.67 -15.50
CA PRO A 108 -6.42 -7.63 -16.83
C PRO A 108 -6.64 -9.02 -17.46
N ILE A 109 -5.73 -9.97 -17.22
CA ILE A 109 -5.71 -11.27 -17.91
C ILE A 109 -6.77 -12.25 -17.35
N ALA A 110 -7.23 -12.04 -16.12
CA ALA A 110 -8.21 -12.91 -15.44
C ALA A 110 -9.62 -12.30 -15.44
N GLY A 111 -9.97 -11.50 -16.46
CA GLY A 111 -11.26 -10.82 -16.52
C GLY A 111 -11.48 -9.82 -15.37
N CYS A 112 -10.40 -9.24 -14.82
CA CYS A 112 -10.42 -8.32 -13.69
C CYS A 112 -10.99 -8.91 -12.39
N GLN A 113 -11.00 -10.24 -12.23
CA GLN A 113 -11.59 -10.87 -11.04
C GLN A 113 -10.60 -11.11 -9.90
N ALA A 114 -9.30 -11.11 -10.19
CA ALA A 114 -8.27 -11.34 -9.20
C ALA A 114 -7.54 -10.02 -8.84
N PRO A 115 -7.19 -9.80 -7.56
CA PRO A 115 -6.35 -8.66 -7.17
C PRO A 115 -4.94 -8.77 -7.77
N LEU A 116 -4.13 -7.73 -7.61
CA LEU A 116 -2.73 -7.67 -7.96
C LEU A 116 -1.95 -7.60 -6.65
N ASP A 117 -0.91 -8.44 -6.48
CA ASP A 117 0.02 -8.25 -5.36
C ASP A 117 0.81 -6.99 -5.66
N ALA A 118 0.73 -6.00 -4.78
CA ALA A 118 1.39 -4.72 -4.99
C ALA A 118 1.64 -4.00 -3.67
N ILE A 119 2.69 -3.18 -3.63
CA ILE A 119 2.80 -2.14 -2.61
C ILE A 119 2.30 -0.86 -3.25
N VAL A 120 1.31 -0.22 -2.63
CA VAL A 120 0.74 1.03 -3.11
C VAL A 120 0.92 2.15 -2.09
N VAL A 121 1.13 3.35 -2.60
CA VAL A 121 1.18 4.57 -1.80
C VAL A 121 -0.03 5.41 -2.15
N ILE A 122 -0.82 5.77 -1.14
CA ILE A 122 -2.04 6.54 -1.26
C ILE A 122 -1.85 7.86 -0.50
N ASP A 123 -2.22 8.97 -1.13
CA ASP A 123 -2.18 10.27 -0.49
C ASP A 123 -3.40 10.50 0.45
N PRO A 124 -3.41 11.58 1.25
CA PRO A 124 -4.53 11.89 2.13
C PRO A 124 -5.86 12.13 1.39
N ALA A 125 -5.82 12.47 0.11
CA ALA A 125 -6.99 12.63 -0.76
C ALA A 125 -7.45 11.30 -1.37
N SER A 126 -6.96 10.16 -0.86
CA SER A 126 -7.26 8.82 -1.35
C SER A 126 -6.84 8.57 -2.80
N LYS A 127 -5.88 9.35 -3.33
CA LYS A 127 -5.36 9.16 -4.69
C LYS A 127 -4.16 8.22 -4.65
N LEU A 128 -4.15 7.26 -5.57
CA LEU A 128 -3.02 6.38 -5.81
C LEU A 128 -1.85 7.19 -6.39
N ARG A 129 -0.73 7.24 -5.67
CA ARG A 129 0.49 7.95 -6.08
C ARG A 129 1.55 7.03 -6.67
N LEU A 130 1.62 5.80 -6.16
CA LEU A 130 2.56 4.79 -6.63
C LEU A 130 1.91 3.41 -6.49
N SER A 131 2.16 2.55 -7.47
CA SER A 131 1.84 1.12 -7.41
C SER A 131 3.06 0.32 -7.87
N LEU A 132 3.55 -0.56 -7.02
CA LEU A 132 4.68 -1.45 -7.29
C LEU A 132 4.20 -2.91 -7.31
N PRO A 133 3.93 -3.48 -8.49
CA PRO A 133 3.43 -4.85 -8.61
C PRO A 133 4.50 -5.89 -8.27
N ILE A 134 4.09 -6.88 -7.48
CA ILE A 134 4.90 -8.00 -7.02
C ILE A 134 4.38 -9.29 -7.68
N GLY A 135 5.29 -10.20 -8.07
CA GLY A 135 4.91 -11.56 -8.48
C GLY A 135 4.42 -11.77 -9.93
N TRP A 136 4.37 -10.75 -10.80
CA TRP A 136 3.99 -10.92 -12.21
C TRP A 136 5.18 -11.29 -13.10
N GLY A 137 5.69 -12.52 -12.96
CA GLY A 137 6.84 -13.02 -13.73
C GLY A 137 8.20 -12.66 -13.13
N ILE A 138 8.23 -11.82 -12.09
CA ILE A 138 9.41 -11.53 -11.26
C ILE A 138 9.56 -12.55 -10.12
N GLY A 139 8.54 -13.40 -9.87
CA GLY A 139 8.55 -14.40 -8.79
C GLY A 139 9.74 -15.37 -8.87
N SER A 140 10.13 -15.78 -10.08
CA SER A 140 11.36 -16.57 -10.29
C SER A 140 12.63 -15.74 -10.04
N THR A 141 12.59 -14.44 -10.35
CA THR A 141 13.69 -13.51 -10.18
C THR A 141 13.94 -13.15 -8.71
N PHE A 142 12.92 -13.24 -7.86
CA PHE A 142 13.06 -13.03 -6.42
C PHE A 142 13.72 -14.20 -5.69
N ASN A 143 13.69 -15.40 -6.27
CA ASN A 143 14.44 -16.55 -5.77
C ASN A 143 15.93 -16.47 -6.15
N ASP A 144 16.31 -15.57 -7.05
CA ASP A 144 17.71 -15.26 -7.35
C ASP A 144 18.20 -14.13 -6.42
N PRO A 145 19.17 -14.40 -5.52
CA PRO A 145 19.69 -13.41 -4.57
C PRO A 145 20.27 -12.16 -5.24
N THR A 146 20.81 -12.29 -6.46
CA THR A 146 21.41 -11.17 -7.21
C THR A 146 20.33 -10.18 -7.62
N HIS A 147 19.24 -10.68 -8.20
CA HIS A 147 18.12 -9.88 -8.66
C HIS A 147 17.28 -9.34 -7.50
N TYR A 148 17.16 -10.11 -6.41
CA TYR A 148 16.50 -9.68 -5.18
C TYR A 148 17.11 -8.38 -4.63
N SER A 149 18.44 -8.28 -4.58
CA SER A 149 19.13 -7.08 -4.08
C SER A 149 18.87 -5.83 -4.93
N ALA A 150 18.85 -6.00 -6.26
CA ALA A 150 18.57 -4.92 -7.20
C ALA A 150 17.11 -4.45 -7.09
N LEU A 151 16.16 -5.40 -7.02
CA LEU A 151 14.74 -5.11 -6.84
C LEU A 151 14.48 -4.41 -5.52
N ARG A 152 15.06 -4.88 -4.42
CA ARG A 152 14.96 -4.24 -3.09
C ARG A 152 15.44 -2.79 -3.14
N ARG A 153 16.55 -2.51 -3.84
CA ARG A 153 17.07 -1.15 -4.00
C ARG A 153 16.13 -0.26 -4.81
N ILE A 154 15.56 -0.78 -5.91
CA ILE A 154 14.59 -0.06 -6.73
C ILE A 154 13.34 0.25 -5.91
N TYR A 155 12.76 -0.76 -5.26
CA TYR A 155 11.56 -0.60 -4.43
C TYR A 155 11.77 0.41 -3.31
N ARG A 156 12.89 0.31 -2.59
CA ARG A 156 13.26 1.29 -1.56
C ARG A 156 13.31 2.70 -2.14
N ARG A 157 14.01 2.89 -3.26
CA ARG A 157 14.15 4.21 -3.89
C ARG A 157 12.80 4.78 -4.33
N GLU A 158 11.98 3.99 -5.02
CA GLU A 158 10.69 4.49 -5.53
C GLU A 158 9.69 4.76 -4.39
N LEU A 159 9.65 3.90 -3.36
CA LEU A 159 8.81 4.14 -2.17
C LEU A 159 9.24 5.38 -1.39
N THR A 160 10.54 5.54 -1.16
CA THR A 160 11.07 6.72 -0.47
C THR A 160 10.74 7.99 -1.26
N ARG A 161 11.00 8.02 -2.57
CA ARG A 161 10.65 9.17 -3.42
C ARG A 161 9.16 9.50 -3.38
N ALA A 162 8.30 8.49 -3.51
CA ALA A 162 6.85 8.73 -3.47
C ALA A 162 6.40 9.32 -2.13
N VAL A 163 6.96 8.84 -1.01
CA VAL A 163 6.66 9.38 0.32
C VAL A 163 7.22 10.80 0.50
N GLU A 164 8.43 11.06 0.01
CA GLU A 164 9.05 12.40 0.03
C GLU A 164 8.22 13.40 -0.76
N THR A 165 7.83 13.08 -2.00
CA THR A 165 7.00 13.95 -2.84
C THR A 165 5.67 14.27 -2.17
N ILE A 166 5.01 13.27 -1.56
CA ILE A 166 3.74 13.49 -0.86
C ILE A 166 3.92 14.42 0.36
N ASP A 167 5.01 14.26 1.12
CA ASP A 167 5.25 15.11 2.28
C ASP A 167 5.70 16.52 1.88
N GLU A 168 6.44 16.68 0.78
CA GLU A 168 6.78 17.99 0.19
C GLU A 168 5.53 18.74 -0.30
N GLU A 169 4.65 18.08 -1.05
CA GLU A 169 3.37 18.65 -1.48
C GLU A 169 2.51 19.09 -0.29
N ARG A 170 2.50 18.29 0.78
CA ARG A 170 1.81 18.65 2.03
C ARG A 170 2.39 19.92 2.65
N ARG A 171 3.71 19.99 2.80
CA ARG A 171 4.39 21.17 3.36
C ARG A 171 4.15 22.40 2.50
N GLY A 172 4.16 22.25 1.17
CA GLY A 172 3.84 23.33 0.24
C GLY A 172 2.41 23.84 0.39
N ALA A 173 1.43 22.93 0.50
CA ALA A 173 0.02 23.29 0.69
C ALA A 173 -0.24 24.01 2.03
N GLU A 174 0.53 23.72 3.08
CA GLU A 174 0.41 24.36 4.39
C GLU A 174 0.88 25.82 4.37
N VAL A 175 1.90 26.13 3.55
CA VAL A 175 2.46 27.49 3.42
C VAL A 175 1.55 28.41 2.58
N ASP A 176 0.69 27.84 1.72
CA ASP A 176 0.06 28.59 0.63
C ASP A 176 -1.20 29.39 1.02
N PHE A 177 -1.99 28.97 2.00
CA PHE A 177 -3.28 29.66 2.23
C PHE A 177 -3.17 30.92 3.11
N TYR A 178 -2.44 30.84 4.22
CA TYR A 178 -2.40 31.91 5.22
C TYR A 178 -1.37 33.00 4.91
N GLU A 179 -0.22 32.64 4.32
CA GLU A 179 0.79 33.64 3.92
C GLU A 179 0.30 34.45 2.71
N ILE A 180 -0.36 33.80 1.74
CA ILE A 180 -1.03 34.51 0.64
C ILE A 180 -2.12 35.42 1.19
N ALA A 181 -2.99 34.94 2.10
CA ALA A 181 -4.05 35.76 2.67
C ALA A 181 -3.52 36.98 3.44
N LYS A 182 -2.41 36.87 4.20
CA LYS A 182 -1.74 38.01 4.85
C LYS A 182 -1.15 39.03 3.87
N THR A 183 -0.94 38.64 2.61
CA THR A 183 -0.45 39.58 1.59
C THR A 183 -1.58 40.48 1.07
N TYR A 184 -2.85 40.07 1.28
CA TYR A 184 -4.04 40.76 0.76
C TYR A 184 -4.92 41.44 1.83
N PHE A 185 -4.63 41.23 3.12
CA PHE A 185 -5.33 41.86 4.25
C PHE A 185 -4.34 42.41 5.26
#